data_AF-A0A8S2F679-F1
#
_entry.id   AF-A0A8S2F679-F1
#
_cell.length_a   1.000
_cell.length_b   1.000
_cell.length_c   1.000
_cell.angle_alpha   90.00
_cell.angle_beta   90.00
_cell.angle_gamma   90.00
#
_symmetry.space_group_name_H-M   'P 1'
#
loop_
_entity.id
_entity.type
_entity.pdbx_description
1 polymer ?
#
loop_
_entity_poly.entity_id
_entity_poly.type
_entity_poly.pdbx_seq_one_letter_code
_entity_poly.pdbx_strand_id
1 'polypeptide(L)'
;DHLDQYHSNIKCKYCHELFPSSGQLNNHEIPCSKEELHCPLAKYGCADQTTRGEFALHLLREPHQRALVSACTEIQTQTELLARSTQATTVVTDPHSLNVIKQEEVEPQNMELGMMDSRSFSSTSNIIPQSASHTDDLFRESKKCSDTLVILNESIQRLSEDTSRLNTDSQRLNQLLQSAQKEIKEIKLSVDETDTYLTGLAPNQEILQQELSSIKEKVDDIEYVFIDGSLTWKLMPDKGFERDMKKLQVVCSEKHTGGGCEWYGPLKDYQVGTQTIQLKSS
;
A
#
# COMPACT_ATOMS: atom_id res chain seq x y z
N ASP A 1 -13.72 -45.69 36.41
CA ASP A 1 -12.40 -45.88 35.76
C ASP A 1 -12.46 -46.49 34.35
N HIS A 2 -13.45 -46.16 33.50
CA HIS A 2 -13.49 -46.72 32.12
C HIS A 2 -13.98 -45.73 31.03
N LEU A 3 -13.82 -44.42 31.20
CA LEU A 3 -14.28 -43.42 30.21
C LEU A 3 -13.17 -42.66 29.46
N ASP A 4 -11.88 -42.96 29.68
CA ASP A 4 -10.77 -42.19 29.09
C ASP A 4 -10.11 -42.80 27.83
N GLN A 5 -10.68 -43.86 27.22
CA GLN A 5 -9.92 -44.70 26.28
C GLN A 5 -10.08 -44.45 24.77
N TYR A 6 -10.74 -43.37 24.31
CA TYR A 6 -10.87 -43.11 22.86
C TYR A 6 -10.71 -41.63 22.46
N HIS A 7 -9.74 -40.92 23.03
CA HIS A 7 -9.24 -39.71 22.37
C HIS A 7 -8.31 -40.13 21.23
N SER A 8 -8.89 -40.47 20.08
CA SER A 8 -8.12 -40.68 18.86
C SER A 8 -7.41 -39.37 18.52
N ASN A 9 -6.10 -39.33 18.74
CA ASN A 9 -5.27 -38.20 18.34
C ASN A 9 -5.54 -37.88 16.86
N ILE A 10 -5.98 -36.66 16.59
CA ILE A 10 -6.32 -36.21 15.24
C ILE A 10 -5.06 -35.61 14.63
N LYS A 11 -4.71 -35.99 13.40
CA LYS A 11 -3.48 -35.53 12.74
C LYS A 11 -3.78 -34.32 11.87
N CYS A 12 -2.92 -33.30 11.90
CA CYS A 12 -2.95 -32.23 10.91
C CYS A 12 -2.62 -32.78 9.51
N LYS A 13 -3.41 -32.40 8.51
CA LYS A 13 -3.21 -32.84 7.11
C LYS A 13 -1.91 -32.32 6.49
N TYR A 14 -1.34 -31.23 7.02
CA TYR A 14 -0.17 -30.56 6.45
C TYR A 14 1.15 -30.94 7.14
N CYS A 15 1.21 -30.86 8.47
CA CYS A 15 2.44 -31.16 9.24
C CYS A 15 2.44 -32.55 9.90
N HIS A 16 1.32 -33.28 9.86
CA HIS A 16 1.12 -34.57 10.52
C HIS A 16 1.28 -34.59 12.05
N GLU A 17 1.35 -33.42 12.70
CA GLU A 17 1.33 -33.31 14.16
C GLU A 17 -0.01 -33.81 14.74
N LEU A 18 0.06 -34.40 15.93
CA LEU A 18 -1.06 -35.00 16.64
C LEU A 18 -1.69 -33.99 17.60
N PHE A 19 -3.01 -33.84 17.54
CA PHE A 19 -3.79 -32.96 18.41
C PHE A 19 -4.80 -33.76 19.22
N PRO A 20 -5.00 -33.43 20.51
CA PRO A 20 -5.90 -34.15 21.41
C PRO A 20 -7.39 -33.83 21.16
N SER A 21 -7.71 -32.77 20.40
CA SER A 21 -9.09 -32.42 20.06
C SER A 21 -9.21 -31.71 18.71
N SER A 22 -10.41 -31.75 18.11
CA SER A 22 -10.72 -31.07 16.84
C SER A 22 -10.63 -29.55 16.96
N GLY A 23 -10.94 -28.97 18.12
CA GLY A 23 -10.79 -27.54 18.36
C GLY A 23 -9.32 -27.09 18.30
N GLN A 24 -8.40 -27.85 18.90
CA GLN A 24 -6.98 -27.55 18.81
C GLN A 24 -6.43 -27.77 17.40
N LEU A 25 -6.90 -28.79 16.70
CA LEU A 25 -6.57 -29.00 15.29
C LEU A 25 -7.02 -27.82 14.43
N ASN A 26 -8.27 -27.36 14.55
CA ASN A 26 -8.77 -26.23 13.76
C ASN A 26 -7.97 -24.95 14.01
N ASN A 27 -7.60 -24.71 15.27
CA ASN A 27 -6.75 -23.58 15.64
C ASN A 27 -5.32 -23.68 15.08
N HIS A 28 -4.83 -24.89 14.81
CA HIS A 28 -3.52 -25.12 14.19
C HIS A 28 -3.58 -25.16 12.65
N GLU A 29 -4.61 -25.75 12.05
CA GLU A 29 -4.74 -25.89 10.59
C GLU A 29 -4.79 -24.53 9.90
N ILE A 30 -5.49 -23.56 10.49
CA ILE A 30 -5.59 -22.20 9.93
C ILE A 30 -4.21 -21.53 9.80
N PRO A 31 -3.31 -21.56 10.81
CA PRO A 31 -1.95 -21.01 10.71
C PRO A 31 -0.84 -22.04 10.41
N CYS A 32 -1.16 -23.24 9.91
CA CYS A 32 -0.15 -24.29 9.77
C CYS A 32 0.98 -23.86 8.82
N SER A 33 2.21 -23.79 9.32
CA SER A 33 3.37 -23.33 8.54
C SER A 33 3.76 -24.26 7.39
N LYS A 34 3.31 -25.52 7.42
CA LYS A 34 3.57 -26.54 6.40
C LYS A 34 2.52 -26.60 5.31
N GLU A 35 1.45 -25.80 5.38
CA GLU A 35 0.49 -25.72 4.29
C GLU A 35 1.16 -25.16 3.03
N GLU A 36 1.01 -25.86 1.91
CA GLU A 36 1.48 -25.40 0.61
C GLU A 36 0.53 -24.32 0.05
N LEU A 37 1.10 -23.19 -0.30
CA LEU A 37 0.41 -22.04 -0.88
C LEU A 37 0.90 -21.85 -2.32
N HIS A 38 -0.06 -21.62 -3.20
CA HIS A 38 0.24 -21.14 -4.55
C HIS A 38 0.54 -19.65 -4.52
N CYS A 39 1.60 -19.24 -5.23
CA CYS A 39 1.91 -17.83 -5.39
C CYS A 39 0.74 -17.11 -6.10
N PRO A 40 0.21 -15.98 -5.56
CA PRO A 40 -0.80 -15.17 -6.24
C PRO A 40 -0.35 -14.64 -7.61
N LEU A 41 0.96 -14.57 -7.83
CA LEU A 41 1.58 -14.13 -9.09
C LEU A 41 1.92 -15.30 -10.02
N ALA A 42 1.34 -16.48 -9.83
CA ALA A 42 1.54 -17.62 -10.72
C ALA A 42 1.20 -17.30 -12.18
N LYS A 43 0.15 -16.51 -12.41
CA LYS A 43 -0.22 -16.03 -13.76
C LYS A 43 0.80 -15.10 -14.41
N TYR A 44 1.73 -14.55 -13.61
CA TYR A 44 2.82 -13.67 -14.04
C TYR A 44 4.18 -14.37 -14.07
N GLY A 45 4.21 -15.71 -14.03
CA GLY A 45 5.44 -16.50 -14.15
C GLY A 45 6.12 -16.85 -12.83
N CYS A 46 5.49 -16.60 -11.67
CA CYS A 46 5.98 -17.12 -10.40
C CYS A 46 5.46 -18.56 -10.18
N ALA A 47 6.15 -19.55 -10.77
CA ALA A 47 5.71 -20.95 -10.77
C ALA A 47 5.92 -21.70 -9.45
N ASP A 48 6.51 -21.07 -8.43
CA ASP A 48 6.87 -21.75 -7.19
C ASP A 48 5.62 -21.96 -6.30
N GLN A 49 5.40 -23.21 -5.89
CA GLN A 49 4.67 -23.51 -4.67
C GLN A 49 5.61 -23.29 -3.48
N THR A 50 5.11 -22.69 -2.41
CA THR A 50 5.88 -22.46 -1.18
C THR A 50 5.06 -22.86 0.01
N THR A 51 5.72 -23.26 1.10
CA THR A 51 5.01 -23.45 2.37
C THR A 51 4.68 -22.09 2.98
N ARG A 52 3.60 -22.02 3.76
CA ARG A 52 3.17 -20.81 4.45
C ARG A 52 4.27 -20.21 5.33
N GLY A 53 5.06 -21.05 6.01
CA GLY A 53 6.19 -20.62 6.85
C GLY A 53 7.34 -20.00 6.06
N GLU A 54 7.50 -20.37 4.80
CA GLU A 54 8.54 -19.83 3.91
C GLU A 54 8.03 -18.74 2.98
N PHE A 55 6.73 -18.40 3.04
CA PHE A 55 6.10 -17.45 2.12
C PHE A 55 6.80 -16.08 2.15
N ALA A 56 7.20 -15.59 3.32
CA ALA A 56 7.93 -14.34 3.44
C ALA A 56 9.29 -14.34 2.70
N LEU A 57 10.02 -15.47 2.75
CA LEU A 57 11.28 -15.62 1.99
C LEU A 57 11.00 -15.76 0.50
N HIS A 58 9.92 -16.45 0.12
CA HIS A 58 9.48 -16.56 -1.27
C HIS A 58 9.22 -15.18 -1.91
N LEU A 59 8.62 -14.23 -1.19
CA LEU A 59 8.41 -12.85 -1.67
C LEU A 59 9.72 -12.13 -2.05
N LEU A 60 10.83 -12.51 -1.41
CA LEU A 60 12.15 -11.92 -1.66
C LEU A 60 12.93 -12.62 -2.77
N ARG A 61 12.44 -13.75 -3.31
CA ARG A 61 13.13 -14.48 -4.38
C ARG A 61 12.95 -13.79 -5.73
N GLU A 62 13.97 -13.91 -6.57
CA GLU A 62 14.02 -13.31 -7.91
C GLU A 62 12.81 -13.65 -8.80
N PRO A 63 12.29 -14.91 -8.84
CA PRO A 63 11.11 -15.24 -9.64
C PRO A 63 9.85 -14.46 -9.21
N HIS A 64 9.64 -14.28 -7.91
CA HIS A 64 8.51 -13.52 -7.39
C HIS A 64 8.64 -12.03 -7.74
N GLN A 65 9.84 -11.46 -7.57
CA GLN A 65 10.10 -10.06 -7.90
C GLN A 65 9.90 -9.79 -9.40
N ARG A 66 10.35 -10.67 -10.29
CA ARG A 66 10.09 -10.54 -11.74
C ARG A 66 8.60 -10.60 -12.06
N ALA A 67 7.87 -11.54 -11.46
CA ALA A 67 6.43 -11.67 -11.64
C ALA A 67 5.68 -10.43 -11.13
N LEU A 68 6.15 -9.83 -10.02
CA LEU A 68 5.60 -8.59 -9.49
C LEU A 68 5.80 -7.42 -10.44
N VAL A 69 7.01 -7.26 -11.01
CA VAL A 69 7.28 -6.24 -12.04
C VAL A 69 6.37 -6.45 -13.25
N SER A 70 6.21 -7.69 -13.72
CA SER A 70 5.31 -7.99 -14.85
C SER A 70 3.85 -7.61 -14.55
N ALA A 71 3.37 -7.87 -13.33
CA ALA A 71 2.03 -7.49 -12.91
C ALA A 71 1.86 -5.96 -12.89
N CYS A 72 2.85 -5.24 -12.36
CA CYS A 72 2.83 -3.77 -12.34
C CYS A 72 2.82 -3.18 -13.76
N THR A 73 3.61 -3.73 -14.68
CA THR A 73 3.62 -3.29 -16.09
C THR A 73 2.28 -3.53 -16.78
N GLU A 74 1.61 -4.65 -16.52
CA GLU A 74 0.27 -4.91 -17.06
C GLU A 74 -0.74 -3.88 -16.52
N ILE A 75 -0.75 -3.62 -15.21
CA ILE A 75 -1.65 -2.64 -14.58
C ILE A 75 -1.41 -1.24 -15.15
N GLN A 76 -0.15 -0.85 -15.34
CA GLN A 76 0.20 0.43 -15.96
C GLN A 76 -0.35 0.50 -17.39
N THR A 77 -0.15 -0.55 -18.18
CA THR A 77 -0.64 -0.61 -19.57
C THR A 77 -2.18 -0.51 -19.63
N GLN A 78 -2.89 -1.22 -18.74
CA GLN A 78 -4.35 -1.13 -18.64
C GLN A 78 -4.81 0.27 -18.24
N THR A 79 -4.09 0.92 -17.32
CA THR A 79 -4.37 2.30 -16.88
C THR A 79 -4.19 3.29 -18.03
N GLU A 80 -3.12 3.16 -18.82
CA GLU A 80 -2.87 4.00 -20.00
C GLU A 80 -3.94 3.78 -21.09
N LEU A 81 -4.40 2.53 -21.30
CA LEU A 81 -5.49 2.23 -22.23
C LEU A 81 -6.81 2.87 -21.78
N LEU A 82 -7.13 2.80 -20.48
CA LEU A 82 -8.30 3.46 -19.92
C LEU A 82 -8.21 4.99 -20.06
N ALA A 83 -7.04 5.58 -19.82
CA ALA A 83 -6.81 7.01 -20.00
C ALA A 83 -6.95 7.46 -21.47
N ARG A 84 -6.53 6.63 -22.43
CA ARG A 84 -6.75 6.92 -23.86
C ARG A 84 -8.22 6.78 -24.26
N SER A 85 -8.92 5.79 -23.71
CA SER A 85 -10.35 5.60 -23.96
C SER A 85 -11.16 6.78 -23.44
N THR A 86 -10.83 7.34 -22.28
CA THR A 86 -11.54 8.51 -21.75
C THR A 86 -11.28 9.77 -22.58
N GLN A 87 -10.05 9.98 -23.06
CA GLN A 87 -9.72 11.10 -23.96
C GLN A 87 -10.45 11.00 -25.31
N ALA A 88 -10.58 9.80 -25.87
CA ALA A 88 -11.33 9.59 -27.12
C ALA A 88 -12.81 9.94 -26.98
N THR A 89 -13.42 9.67 -25.82
CA THR A 89 -14.82 10.03 -25.54
C THR A 89 -15.02 11.54 -25.39
N THR A 90 -14.03 12.27 -24.84
CA THR A 90 -14.13 13.74 -24.67
C THR A 90 -13.99 14.54 -25.96
N VAL A 91 -13.38 14.00 -27.03
CA VAL A 91 -13.22 14.71 -28.31
C VAL A 91 -14.49 14.67 -29.17
N VAL A 92 -15.45 13.79 -28.86
CA VAL A 92 -16.72 13.70 -29.60
C VAL A 92 -17.79 14.66 -29.05
N THR A 93 -17.57 15.26 -27.89
CA THR A 93 -18.40 16.36 -27.38
C THR A 93 -17.72 17.69 -27.69
N ASP A 94 -17.97 18.20 -28.91
CA ASP A 94 -17.70 19.59 -29.25
C ASP A 94 -18.42 20.51 -28.24
N PRO A 95 -17.68 21.29 -27.43
CA PRO A 95 -18.28 22.20 -26.45
C PRO A 95 -19.07 23.34 -27.12
N HIS A 96 -18.98 23.53 -28.44
CA HIS A 96 -19.84 24.46 -29.17
C HIS A 96 -21.20 23.90 -29.59
N SER A 97 -21.43 22.59 -29.42
CA SER A 97 -22.75 21.96 -29.70
C SER A 97 -23.59 21.71 -28.45
N LEU A 98 -23.13 22.10 -27.25
CA LEU A 98 -23.83 21.89 -25.98
C LEU A 98 -24.49 23.14 -25.38
N ASN A 99 -24.63 24.21 -26.16
CA ASN A 99 -25.61 25.26 -25.86
C ASN A 99 -26.93 24.90 -26.52
N VAL A 100 -28.00 24.84 -25.72
CA VAL A 100 -29.40 24.50 -26.09
C VAL A 100 -29.77 23.04 -25.83
N ILE A 101 -29.58 22.58 -24.59
CA ILE A 101 -30.69 21.88 -23.91
C ILE A 101 -30.84 22.58 -22.56
N LYS A 102 -31.60 23.69 -22.56
CA LYS A 102 -32.27 24.11 -21.34
C LYS A 102 -33.08 22.91 -20.89
N GLN A 103 -32.83 22.42 -19.68
CA GLN A 103 -33.82 21.63 -18.97
C GLN A 103 -35.09 22.47 -18.90
N GLU A 104 -36.02 22.24 -19.81
CA GLU A 104 -37.42 22.38 -19.47
C GLU A 104 -37.63 21.39 -18.32
N GLU A 105 -37.86 21.93 -17.13
CA GLU A 105 -38.64 21.24 -16.11
C GLU A 105 -39.93 20.78 -16.78
N VAL A 106 -39.94 19.54 -17.26
CA VAL A 106 -41.18 18.85 -17.59
C VAL A 106 -41.81 18.56 -16.23
N GLU A 107 -42.60 19.52 -15.77
CA GLU A 107 -43.64 19.30 -14.79
C GLU A 107 -44.36 18.00 -15.17
N PRO A 108 -44.51 17.04 -14.25
CA PRO A 108 -45.23 15.81 -14.54
C PRO A 108 -46.69 16.19 -14.83
N GLN A 109 -47.02 16.36 -16.09
CA GLN A 109 -48.41 16.39 -16.53
C GLN A 109 -48.97 15.01 -16.20
N ASN A 110 -49.78 14.97 -15.14
CA ASN A 110 -50.75 13.93 -14.88
C ASN A 110 -51.50 13.68 -16.20
N MET A 111 -51.12 12.63 -16.93
CA MET A 111 -51.97 12.06 -17.96
C MET A 111 -53.15 11.43 -17.24
N GLU A 112 -54.17 12.25 -17.03
CA GLU A 112 -55.52 11.82 -16.73
C GLU A 112 -55.89 10.77 -17.79
N LEU A 113 -56.04 9.52 -17.35
CA LEU A 113 -56.51 8.41 -18.17
C LEU A 113 -57.88 8.80 -18.73
N GLY A 114 -57.90 9.36 -19.93
CA GLY A 114 -59.11 9.56 -20.71
C GLY A 114 -59.71 8.19 -20.98
N MET A 115 -60.79 7.88 -20.26
CA MET A 115 -61.68 6.77 -20.56
C MET A 115 -62.09 6.87 -22.02
N MET A 116 -61.53 6.02 -22.88
CA MET A 116 -62.04 5.85 -24.23
C MET A 116 -63.39 5.13 -24.14
N ASP A 117 -64.45 5.91 -24.38
CA ASP A 117 -65.79 5.40 -24.58
C ASP A 117 -65.78 4.33 -25.68
N SER A 118 -66.17 3.13 -25.27
CA SER A 118 -66.36 1.96 -26.12
C SER A 118 -67.50 2.24 -27.09
N ARG A 119 -67.19 2.75 -28.28
CA ARG A 119 -68.14 2.80 -29.39
C ARG A 119 -68.35 1.40 -29.94
N SER A 120 -69.48 0.83 -29.53
CA SER A 120 -70.08 -0.39 -30.07
C SER A 120 -70.32 -0.25 -31.57
N PHE A 121 -69.43 -0.82 -32.39
CA PHE A 121 -69.70 -1.02 -33.83
C PHE A 121 -70.44 -2.35 -34.02
N SER A 122 -71.77 -2.27 -33.99
CA SER A 122 -72.64 -3.34 -34.48
C SER A 122 -72.64 -3.32 -36.01
N SER A 123 -71.74 -4.07 -36.63
CA SER A 123 -71.85 -4.42 -38.06
C SER A 123 -72.39 -5.84 -38.17
N THR A 124 -73.70 -5.92 -38.35
CA THR A 124 -74.41 -7.13 -38.78
C THR A 124 -73.98 -7.46 -40.21
N SER A 125 -73.14 -8.48 -40.37
CA SER A 125 -72.89 -9.11 -41.66
C SER A 125 -73.35 -10.56 -41.59
N ASN A 126 -74.42 -10.86 -42.31
CA ASN A 126 -74.89 -12.20 -42.59
C ASN A 126 -73.84 -12.91 -43.46
N ILE A 127 -73.04 -13.79 -42.87
CA ILE A 127 -72.17 -14.71 -43.60
C ILE A 127 -72.59 -16.15 -43.30
N ILE A 128 -72.83 -16.84 -44.41
CA ILE A 128 -73.23 -18.23 -44.58
C ILE A 128 -72.26 -19.18 -43.83
N PRO A 129 -72.75 -20.23 -43.16
CA PRO A 129 -71.91 -21.16 -42.41
C PRO A 129 -71.23 -22.15 -43.37
N GLN A 130 -69.96 -21.89 -43.71
CA GLN A 130 -69.07 -22.90 -44.26
C GLN A 130 -67.72 -22.86 -43.54
N SER A 131 -67.30 -24.02 -43.03
CA SER A 131 -66.02 -24.37 -42.39
C SER A 131 -65.81 -24.00 -40.92
N ALA A 132 -66.30 -24.86 -40.02
CA ALA A 132 -65.98 -24.85 -38.58
C ALA A 132 -64.49 -25.07 -38.25
N SER A 133 -63.60 -25.32 -39.23
CA SER A 133 -62.17 -25.52 -38.96
C SER A 133 -61.36 -24.22 -38.91
N HIS A 134 -61.82 -23.12 -39.52
CA HIS A 134 -61.04 -21.88 -39.62
C HIS A 134 -61.12 -21.03 -38.33
N THR A 135 -62.19 -21.15 -37.55
CA THR A 135 -62.36 -20.41 -36.29
C THR A 135 -61.44 -20.94 -35.18
N ASP A 136 -61.18 -22.26 -35.17
CA ASP A 136 -60.32 -22.91 -34.18
C ASP A 136 -58.83 -22.55 -34.40
N ASP A 137 -58.41 -22.40 -35.65
CA ASP A 137 -57.04 -21.98 -35.99
C ASP A 137 -56.79 -20.52 -35.57
N LEU A 138 -57.74 -19.62 -35.80
CA LEU A 138 -57.65 -18.22 -35.34
C LEU A 138 -57.59 -18.12 -33.81
N PHE A 139 -58.35 -18.93 -33.09
CA PHE A 139 -58.28 -18.97 -31.62
C PHE A 139 -56.93 -19.49 -31.13
N ARG A 140 -56.38 -20.51 -31.79
CA ARG A 140 -55.06 -21.06 -31.47
C ARG A 140 -53.95 -20.04 -31.71
N GLU A 141 -53.99 -19.29 -32.81
CA GLU A 141 -53.03 -18.22 -33.09
C GLU A 141 -53.16 -17.06 -32.12
N SER A 142 -54.39 -16.64 -31.81
CA SER A 142 -54.66 -15.61 -30.81
C SER A 142 -54.11 -15.99 -29.43
N LYS A 143 -54.31 -17.25 -29.01
CA LYS A 143 -53.75 -17.76 -27.75
C LYS A 143 -52.22 -17.74 -27.76
N LYS A 144 -51.58 -18.21 -28.83
CA LYS A 144 -50.12 -18.15 -28.97
C LYS A 144 -49.60 -16.70 -28.90
N CYS A 145 -50.28 -15.77 -29.55
CA CYS A 145 -49.95 -14.35 -29.50
C CYS A 145 -50.06 -13.81 -28.07
N SER A 146 -51.16 -14.11 -27.37
CA SER A 146 -51.34 -13.77 -25.96
C SER A 146 -50.23 -14.33 -25.07
N ASP A 147 -49.87 -15.60 -25.24
CA ASP A 147 -48.80 -16.24 -24.46
C ASP A 147 -47.44 -15.56 -24.71
N THR A 148 -47.14 -15.20 -25.97
CA THR A 148 -45.91 -14.46 -26.29
C THR A 148 -45.88 -13.04 -25.71
N LEU A 149 -47.04 -12.36 -25.65
CA LEU A 149 -47.15 -11.04 -25.03
C LEU A 149 -46.89 -11.10 -23.52
N VAL A 150 -47.37 -12.14 -22.83
CA VAL A 150 -47.09 -12.35 -21.41
C VAL A 150 -45.60 -12.52 -21.16
N ILE A 151 -44.94 -13.40 -21.93
CA ILE A 151 -43.49 -13.63 -21.81
C ILE A 151 -42.69 -12.35 -22.11
N LEU A 152 -43.10 -11.59 -23.12
CA LEU A 152 -42.47 -10.32 -23.47
C LEU A 152 -42.62 -9.30 -22.34
N ASN A 153 -43.81 -9.19 -21.75
CA ASN A 153 -44.06 -8.28 -20.64
C ASN A 153 -43.23 -8.63 -19.40
N GLU A 154 -43.13 -9.91 -19.04
CA GLU A 154 -42.25 -10.37 -17.95
C GLU A 154 -40.78 -10.06 -18.24
N SER A 155 -40.34 -10.21 -19.49
CA SER A 155 -38.97 -9.91 -19.90
C SER A 155 -38.65 -8.41 -19.81
N ILE A 156 -39.60 -7.55 -20.21
CA ILE A 156 -39.49 -6.09 -20.08
C ILE A 156 -39.40 -5.70 -18.60
N GLN A 157 -40.22 -6.32 -17.74
CA GLN A 157 -40.19 -6.04 -16.31
C GLN A 157 -38.83 -6.41 -15.69
N ARG A 158 -38.29 -7.61 -16.00
CA ARG A 158 -36.95 -8.00 -15.53
C ARG A 158 -35.85 -7.05 -16.01
N LEU A 159 -35.93 -6.61 -17.28
CA LEU A 159 -34.96 -5.66 -17.82
C LEU A 159 -35.05 -4.29 -17.12
N SER A 160 -36.24 -3.86 -16.75
CA SER A 160 -36.46 -2.64 -15.96
C SER A 160 -35.85 -2.75 -14.56
N GLU A 161 -36.06 -3.89 -13.88
CA GLU A 161 -35.46 -4.19 -12.57
C GLU A 161 -33.93 -4.22 -12.64
N ASP A 162 -33.36 -4.86 -13.67
CA ASP A 162 -31.92 -4.90 -13.90
C ASP A 162 -31.35 -3.50 -14.19
N THR A 163 -32.07 -2.68 -14.96
CA THR A 163 -31.67 -1.29 -15.23
C THR A 163 -31.66 -0.46 -13.95
N SER A 164 -32.68 -0.63 -13.10
CA SER A 164 -32.72 0.03 -11.79
C SER A 164 -31.56 -0.40 -10.90
N ARG A 165 -31.29 -1.71 -10.81
CA ARG A 165 -30.15 -2.26 -10.05
C ARG A 165 -28.81 -1.72 -10.55
N LEU A 166 -28.58 -1.74 -11.86
CA LEU A 166 -27.35 -1.21 -12.47
C LEU A 166 -27.18 0.29 -12.19
N ASN A 167 -28.26 1.05 -12.19
CA ASN A 167 -28.22 2.47 -11.83
C ASN A 167 -27.82 2.68 -10.36
N THR A 168 -28.36 1.89 -9.43
CA THR A 168 -27.95 1.92 -8.01
C THR A 168 -26.48 1.54 -7.83
N ASP A 169 -26.01 0.50 -8.51
CA ASP A 169 -24.61 0.07 -8.45
C ASP A 169 -23.67 1.14 -9.03
N SER A 170 -24.06 1.78 -10.14
CA SER A 170 -23.33 2.89 -10.73
C SER A 170 -23.21 4.08 -9.77
N GLN A 171 -24.30 4.45 -9.09
CA GLN A 171 -24.27 5.52 -8.08
C GLN A 171 -23.35 5.17 -6.91
N ARG A 172 -23.41 3.93 -6.42
CA ARG A 172 -22.56 3.44 -5.33
C ARG A 172 -21.08 3.46 -5.72
N LEU A 173 -20.73 2.99 -6.92
CA LEU A 173 -19.36 3.02 -7.42
C LEU A 173 -18.83 4.44 -7.55
N ASN A 174 -19.66 5.38 -8.02
CA ASN A 174 -19.27 6.80 -8.08
C ASN A 174 -19.00 7.40 -6.69
N GLN A 175 -19.79 7.04 -5.67
CA GLN A 175 -19.54 7.47 -4.29
C GLN A 175 -18.21 6.92 -3.75
N LEU A 176 -17.93 5.63 -3.99
CA LEU A 176 -16.67 5.02 -3.59
C LEU A 176 -15.47 5.67 -4.30
N LEU A 177 -15.62 5.97 -5.59
CA LEU A 177 -14.58 6.67 -6.36
C LEU A 177 -14.30 8.06 -5.78
N GLN A 178 -15.34 8.82 -5.43
CA GLN A 178 -15.17 10.14 -4.80
C GLN A 178 -14.49 10.06 -3.43
N SER A 179 -14.83 9.04 -2.62
CA SER A 179 -14.17 8.80 -1.33
C SER A 179 -12.68 8.49 -1.53
N ALA A 180 -12.33 7.57 -2.42
CA ALA A 180 -10.95 7.23 -2.72
C ALA A 180 -10.17 8.44 -3.26
N GLN A 181 -10.78 9.28 -4.11
CA GLN A 181 -10.17 10.52 -4.58
C GLN A 181 -9.89 11.52 -3.44
N LYS A 182 -10.74 11.55 -2.41
CA LYS A 182 -10.51 12.39 -1.22
C LYS A 182 -9.33 11.86 -0.40
N GLU A 183 -9.29 10.56 -0.12
CA GLU A 183 -8.20 9.92 0.61
C GLU A 183 -6.85 10.10 -0.09
N ILE A 184 -6.80 9.97 -1.43
CA ILE A 184 -5.58 10.22 -2.21
C ILE A 184 -5.10 11.66 -2.05
N LYS A 185 -6.01 12.65 -2.01
CA LYS A 185 -5.65 14.06 -1.78
C LYS A 185 -5.09 14.28 -0.38
N GLU A 186 -5.66 13.65 0.64
CA GLU A 186 -5.19 13.73 2.02
C GLU A 186 -3.79 13.11 2.17
N ILE A 187 -3.55 11.94 1.56
CA ILE A 187 -2.23 11.29 1.54
C ILE A 187 -1.21 12.19 0.83
N LYS A 188 -1.58 12.78 -0.30
CA LYS A 188 -0.68 13.68 -1.04
C LYS A 188 -0.25 14.88 -0.19
N LEU A 189 -1.18 15.52 0.51
CA LEU A 189 -0.87 16.61 1.43
C LEU A 189 0.10 16.16 2.54
N SER A 190 -0.11 14.99 3.13
CA SER A 190 0.77 14.44 4.16
C SER A 190 2.19 14.14 3.62
N VAL A 191 2.31 13.67 2.38
CA VAL A 191 3.60 13.46 1.71
C VAL A 191 4.30 14.80 1.48
N ASP A 192 3.59 15.81 0.97
CA ASP A 192 4.15 17.14 0.72
C ASP A 192 4.63 17.82 2.03
N GLU A 193 3.89 17.64 3.14
CA GLU A 193 4.30 18.10 4.47
C GLU A 193 5.57 17.40 4.96
N THR A 194 5.66 16.09 4.76
CA THR A 194 6.84 15.30 5.13
C THR A 194 8.06 15.71 4.32
N ASP A 195 7.90 15.92 3.01
CA ASP A 195 8.97 16.36 2.12
C ASP A 195 9.48 17.77 2.49
N THR A 196 8.55 18.66 2.85
CA THR A 196 8.90 20.00 3.38
C THR A 196 9.71 19.88 4.67
N TYR A 197 9.32 18.99 5.58
CA TYR A 197 10.06 18.74 6.83
C TYR A 197 11.48 18.20 6.56
N LEU A 198 11.60 17.20 5.68
CA LEU A 198 12.90 16.62 5.31
C LEU A 198 13.82 17.65 4.63
N THR A 199 13.26 18.46 3.74
CA THR A 199 13.99 19.57 3.10
C THR A 199 14.47 20.59 4.15
N GLY A 200 13.67 20.85 5.18
CA GLY A 200 14.05 21.69 6.31
C GLY A 200 15.19 21.14 7.18
N LEU A 201 15.47 19.83 7.14
CA LEU A 201 16.57 19.21 7.88
C LEU A 201 17.92 19.27 7.14
N ALA A 202 17.92 19.48 5.83
CA ALA A 202 19.13 19.49 5.01
C ALA A 202 20.21 20.48 5.50
N PRO A 203 19.89 21.73 5.90
CA PRO A 203 20.89 22.68 6.41
C PRO A 203 21.56 22.19 7.71
N ASN A 204 20.80 21.53 8.59
CA ASN A 204 21.36 21.00 9.84
C ASN A 204 22.33 19.84 9.56
N GLN A 205 22.02 19.00 8.58
CA GLN A 205 22.92 17.94 8.14
C GLN A 205 24.23 18.51 7.57
N GLU A 206 24.15 19.60 6.80
CA GLU A 206 25.31 20.31 6.26
C GLU A 206 26.18 20.91 7.39
N ILE A 207 25.56 21.58 8.37
CA ILE A 207 26.27 22.13 9.56
C ILE A 207 27.02 21.02 10.31
N LEU A 208 26.35 19.90 10.59
CA LEU A 208 26.96 18.77 11.28
C LEU A 208 28.11 18.16 10.48
N GLN A 209 27.99 18.06 9.15
CA GLN A 209 29.07 17.60 8.28
C GLN A 209 30.27 18.56 8.29
N GLN A 210 30.02 19.86 8.33
CA GLN A 210 31.05 20.89 8.43
C GLN A 210 31.79 20.79 9.78
N GLU A 211 31.06 20.66 10.89
CA GLU A 211 31.64 20.51 12.23
C GLU A 211 32.48 19.23 12.35
N LEU A 212 31.99 18.10 11.84
CA LEU A 212 32.72 16.84 11.82
C LEU A 212 34.02 16.94 11.01
N SER A 213 33.97 17.63 9.86
CA SER A 213 35.17 17.84 9.04
C SER A 213 36.20 18.72 9.76
N SER A 214 35.74 19.76 10.45
CA SER A 214 36.62 20.62 11.27
C SER A 214 37.21 19.89 12.48
N ILE A 215 36.43 19.04 13.15
CA ILE A 215 36.95 18.20 14.25
C ILE A 215 37.97 17.21 13.72
N LYS A 216 37.70 16.57 12.58
CA LYS A 216 38.63 15.64 11.95
C LYS A 216 39.96 16.30 11.61
N GLU A 217 39.93 17.48 11.01
CA GLU A 217 41.14 18.28 10.73
C GLU A 217 41.93 18.55 12.02
N LYS A 218 41.27 18.99 13.09
CA LYS A 218 41.93 19.20 14.40
C LYS A 218 42.48 17.92 15.02
N VAL A 219 41.85 16.77 14.81
CA VAL A 219 42.34 15.47 15.29
C VAL A 219 43.55 15.02 14.47
N ASP A 220 43.54 15.24 13.16
CA ASP A 220 44.66 14.94 12.28
C ASP A 220 45.87 15.86 12.58
N ASP A 221 45.62 17.13 12.95
CA ASP A 221 46.63 18.07 13.44
C ASP A 221 47.23 17.66 14.80
N ILE A 222 46.47 16.92 15.62
CA ILE A 222 46.98 16.28 16.83
C ILE A 222 47.76 15.04 16.37
N GLU A 223 48.98 15.27 15.89
CA GLU A 223 49.92 14.25 15.46
C GLU A 223 50.24 13.30 16.64
N TYR A 224 49.58 12.15 16.68
CA TYR A 224 49.81 11.11 17.68
C TYR A 224 51.15 10.41 17.42
N VAL A 225 52.20 10.81 18.14
CA VAL A 225 53.46 10.06 18.19
C VAL A 225 53.32 8.94 19.23
N PHE A 226 52.65 7.84 18.88
CA PHE A 226 52.76 6.56 19.60
C PHE A 226 53.87 5.74 18.98
N ILE A 227 55.09 5.86 19.50
CA ILE A 227 56.22 5.02 19.07
C ILE A 227 56.37 3.79 19.98
N ASP A 228 55.85 3.80 21.22
CA ASP A 228 56.12 2.72 22.19
C ASP A 228 55.03 2.46 23.26
N GLY A 229 53.84 3.06 23.15
CA GLY A 229 52.79 3.00 24.18
C GLY A 229 52.84 4.14 25.20
N SER A 230 53.83 5.05 25.11
CA SER A 230 53.87 6.30 25.87
C SER A 230 53.07 7.40 25.17
N LEU A 231 52.10 8.00 25.85
CA LEU A 231 51.36 9.18 25.37
C LEU A 231 52.28 10.41 25.41
N THR A 232 52.84 10.77 24.25
CA THR A 232 53.69 11.97 24.12
C THR A 232 52.88 13.09 23.47
N TRP A 233 52.53 14.11 24.24
CA TRP A 233 51.82 15.30 23.74
C TRP A 233 52.87 16.29 23.24
N LYS A 234 52.97 16.50 21.93
CA LYS A 234 53.85 17.52 21.37
C LYS A 234 53.08 18.82 21.21
N LEU A 235 53.22 19.72 22.19
CA LEU A 235 52.69 21.08 22.08
C LEU A 235 53.48 21.83 21.00
N MET A 236 52.88 22.01 19.84
CA MET A 236 53.43 22.84 18.78
C MET A 236 53.28 24.31 19.23
N PRO A 237 54.38 25.06 19.41
CA PRO A 237 54.29 26.45 19.82
C PRO A 237 53.68 27.27 18.70
N ASP A 238 52.44 27.71 18.89
CA ASP A 238 51.89 28.77 18.05
C ASP A 238 52.65 30.07 18.35
N LYS A 239 52.92 30.90 17.34
CA LYS A 239 53.90 32.02 17.38
C LYS A 239 53.59 33.13 18.42
N GLY A 240 52.52 33.00 19.20
CA GLY A 240 52.14 33.89 20.29
C GLY A 240 52.23 33.29 21.71
N PHE A 241 52.56 32.00 21.87
CA PHE A 241 52.35 31.27 23.14
C PHE A 241 53.53 31.30 24.14
N GLU A 242 54.64 31.99 23.81
CA GLU A 242 55.85 32.02 24.65
C GLU A 242 55.72 32.82 25.96
N ARG A 243 54.72 33.69 26.11
CA ARG A 243 54.66 34.63 27.24
C ARG A 243 54.05 34.07 28.53
N ASP A 244 53.25 33.00 28.48
CA ASP A 244 52.43 32.56 29.62
C ASP A 244 52.79 31.20 30.23
N MET A 245 53.81 30.49 29.71
CA MET A 245 54.18 29.13 30.20
C MET A 245 54.88 29.06 31.56
N LYS A 246 55.06 30.16 32.30
CA LYS A 246 55.75 30.13 33.62
C LYS A 246 54.99 29.35 34.72
N LYS A 247 53.75 28.90 34.47
CA LYS A 247 52.95 28.12 35.43
C LYS A 247 52.07 27.07 34.74
N LEU A 248 52.67 26.06 34.10
CA LEU A 248 51.94 24.83 33.80
C LEU A 248 52.16 23.85 34.95
N GLN A 249 51.13 23.74 35.80
CA GLN A 249 51.05 22.71 36.82
C GLN A 249 50.33 21.51 36.21
N VAL A 250 51.07 20.45 35.90
CA VAL A 250 50.48 19.19 35.44
C VAL A 250 49.88 18.50 36.68
N VAL A 251 48.57 18.62 36.85
CA VAL A 251 47.84 17.91 37.91
C VAL A 251 47.39 16.57 37.33
N CYS A 252 48.07 15.49 37.72
CA CYS A 252 47.65 14.15 37.37
C CYS A 252 46.53 13.73 38.34
N SER A 253 45.28 13.71 37.87
CA SER A 253 44.14 13.28 38.68
C SER A 253 43.77 11.83 38.37
N GLU A 254 44.59 10.87 38.80
CA GLU A 254 44.15 9.47 38.84
C GLU A 254 43.40 9.23 40.16
N LYS A 255 42.07 9.38 40.11
CA LYS A 255 41.20 8.64 41.00
C LYS A 255 40.93 7.30 40.35
N HIS A 256 41.78 6.31 40.61
CA HIS A 256 41.40 4.94 40.90
C HIS A 256 42.69 4.12 41.14
N THR A 257 42.73 3.45 42.29
CA THR A 257 43.77 2.49 42.75
C THR A 257 45.15 3.05 43.11
N GLY A 258 45.25 3.68 44.29
CA GLY A 258 46.26 3.31 45.31
C GLY A 258 47.75 3.62 45.09
N GLY A 259 48.16 4.32 44.05
CA GLY A 259 49.57 4.74 43.86
C GLY A 259 49.67 6.17 43.35
N GLY A 260 49.87 7.13 44.25
CA GLY A 260 50.07 8.53 43.88
C GLY A 260 51.49 8.78 43.38
N CYS A 261 51.64 9.23 42.13
CA CYS A 261 52.91 9.79 41.64
C CYS A 261 52.89 11.31 41.83
N GLU A 262 53.53 11.80 42.89
CA GLU A 262 53.85 13.22 43.03
C GLU A 262 55.27 13.48 42.53
N TRP A 263 55.41 14.35 41.52
CA TRP A 263 56.71 14.88 41.10
C TRP A 263 56.85 16.31 41.60
N TYR A 264 57.88 16.55 42.43
CA TYR A 264 58.31 17.88 42.85
C TYR A 264 59.76 18.08 42.42
N GLY A 265 59.95 18.74 41.27
CA GLY A 265 61.27 19.17 40.79
C GLY A 265 61.20 20.61 40.27
N PRO A 266 62.17 21.48 40.59
CA PRO A 266 62.17 22.84 40.08
C PRO A 266 62.39 22.84 38.57
N LEU A 267 61.49 23.47 37.82
CA LEU A 267 61.68 23.84 36.41
C LEU A 267 62.79 24.91 36.31
N LYS A 268 64.04 24.49 36.39
CA LYS A 268 65.18 25.29 35.95
C LYS A 268 65.81 24.52 34.80
N ASP A 269 65.96 25.20 33.67
CA ASP A 269 66.53 24.69 32.41
C ASP A 269 65.52 23.97 31.49
N TYR A 270 64.48 24.69 31.06
CA TYR A 270 63.66 24.30 29.93
C TYR A 270 64.38 24.69 28.63
N GLN A 271 65.08 23.74 28.00
CA GLN A 271 65.41 23.86 26.58
C GLN A 271 64.22 23.37 25.75
N VAL A 272 63.86 24.12 24.70
CA VAL A 272 62.83 23.72 23.73
C VAL A 272 63.31 22.44 23.05
N GLY A 273 62.79 21.31 23.52
CA GLY A 273 63.17 19.97 23.09
C GLY A 273 62.11 18.97 23.52
N THR A 274 61.89 17.95 22.71
CA THR A 274 60.86 16.92 22.90
C THR A 274 61.15 16.14 24.18
N GLN A 275 60.36 16.33 25.25
CA GLN A 275 60.43 15.49 26.43
C GLN A 275 59.48 14.31 26.30
N THR A 276 59.99 13.10 26.52
CA THR A 276 59.20 11.87 26.57
C THR A 276 58.94 11.52 28.03
N ILE A 277 57.67 11.49 28.44
CA ILE A 277 57.27 11.03 29.78
C ILE A 277 56.93 9.54 29.64
N GLN A 278 57.78 8.66 30.19
CA GLN A 278 57.48 7.23 30.24
C GLN A 278 56.63 6.92 31.48
N LEU A 279 55.37 6.57 31.26
CA LEU A 279 54.51 5.99 32.28
C LEU A 279 54.74 4.48 32.27
N LYS A 280 55.39 3.94 33.31
CA LYS A 280 55.46 2.50 33.52
C LYS A 280 54.16 2.03 34.17
N SER A 281 53.34 1.27 33.45
CA SER A 281 52.25 0.54 34.10
C SER A 281 52.86 -0.56 34.98
N SER A 282 52.49 -0.56 36.25
CA SER A 282 52.84 -1.62 37.21
C SER A 282 51.99 -2.87 36.97
#